data_AF-A0A371IZD3-F1
#
_entry.id   AF-A0A371IZD3-F1
#
_cell.length_a   1.000
_cell.length_b   1.000
_cell.length_c   1.000
_cell.angle_alpha   90.00
_cell.angle_beta   90.00
_cell.angle_gamma   90.00
#
_symmetry.space_group_name_H-M   'P 1'
#
loop_
_entity.id
_entity.type
_entity.pdbx_description
1 polymer ?
#
loop_
_entity_poly.entity_id
_entity_poly.type
_entity_poly.pdbx_seq_one_letter_code
_entity_poly.pdbx_strand_id
1 'polypeptide(L)'
;MFWDKCVIGGDLPTPDGSDDYSKTLQGLYKDSIEEELILFEKEDLLNRYDDVCALIKDLDSEKKSIEQYLQMQMKEYEIAYLGERRITWKKQVRSVVDAKRLKKEHPELVENYMKNTTSRVFRMN
;
A
#
# COMPACT_ATOMS: atom_id res chain seq x y z
N MET A 1 16.97 -14.87 -22.36
CA MET A 1 15.86 -15.11 -23.32
C MET A 1 14.61 -14.32 -22.90
N PHE A 2 14.71 -13.00 -22.77
CA PHE A 2 13.56 -12.15 -22.48
C PHE A 2 12.80 -11.80 -23.78
N TRP A 3 13.56 -11.45 -24.83
CA TRP A 3 13.02 -11.02 -26.12
C TRP A 3 12.16 -12.10 -26.80
N ASP A 4 12.70 -13.31 -26.99
CA ASP A 4 11.96 -14.37 -27.69
C ASP A 4 10.72 -14.88 -26.91
N LYS A 5 10.76 -14.86 -25.58
CA LYS A 5 9.67 -15.41 -24.75
C LYS A 5 8.60 -14.37 -24.40
N CYS A 6 9.01 -13.20 -23.91
CA CYS A 6 8.08 -12.19 -23.44
C CYS A 6 7.66 -11.22 -24.56
N VAL A 7 8.57 -10.85 -25.46
CA VAL A 7 8.27 -9.87 -26.52
C VAL A 7 7.66 -10.55 -27.75
N ILE A 8 8.19 -11.72 -28.16
CA ILE A 8 7.66 -12.48 -29.31
C ILE A 8 6.63 -13.52 -28.87
N GLY A 9 6.89 -14.23 -27.77
CA GLY A 9 6.06 -15.36 -27.30
C GLY A 9 4.84 -14.99 -26.45
N GLY A 10 4.72 -13.73 -26.00
CA GLY A 10 3.57 -13.27 -25.20
C GLY A 10 3.56 -13.73 -23.73
N ASP A 11 4.63 -14.36 -23.24
CA ASP A 11 4.76 -14.77 -21.84
C ASP A 11 4.93 -13.56 -20.91
N LEU A 12 4.33 -13.62 -19.73
CA LEU A 12 4.59 -12.61 -18.70
C LEU A 12 6.04 -12.69 -18.21
N PRO A 13 6.72 -11.54 -18.01
CA PRO A 13 8.02 -11.53 -17.38
C PRO A 13 7.94 -12.04 -15.94
N THR A 14 9.07 -12.39 -15.34
CA THR A 14 9.10 -12.78 -13.92
C THR A 14 8.67 -11.62 -13.03
N PRO A 15 7.86 -11.86 -11.98
CA PRO A 15 7.49 -10.81 -11.03
C PRO A 15 8.72 -10.16 -10.39
N ASP A 16 8.76 -8.84 -10.42
CA ASP A 16 9.91 -8.04 -9.96
C ASP A 16 9.61 -7.15 -8.75
N GLY A 17 8.35 -7.13 -8.30
CA GLY A 17 7.89 -6.29 -7.18
C GLY A 17 7.63 -4.83 -7.56
N SER A 18 7.64 -4.48 -8.85
CA SER A 18 7.36 -3.12 -9.31
C SER A 18 5.87 -2.77 -9.30
N ASP A 19 5.57 -1.47 -9.16
CA ASP A 19 4.21 -0.95 -9.30
C ASP A 19 3.66 -1.18 -10.72
N ASP A 20 4.52 -1.18 -11.74
CA ASP A 20 4.11 -1.39 -13.12
C ASP A 20 3.69 -2.84 -13.35
N TYR A 21 4.44 -3.81 -12.82
CA TYR A 21 4.02 -5.21 -12.87
C TYR A 21 2.66 -5.42 -12.15
N SER A 22 2.45 -4.73 -11.02
CA SER A 22 1.17 -4.75 -10.30
C SER A 22 0.01 -4.19 -11.14
N LYS A 23 0.22 -3.08 -11.87
CA LYS A 23 -0.79 -2.53 -12.80
C LYS A 23 -1.07 -3.49 -13.95
N THR A 24 -0.04 -4.14 -14.49
CA THR A 24 -0.19 -5.15 -15.55
C THR A 24 -1.07 -6.31 -15.07
N LEU A 25 -0.82 -6.84 -13.86
CA LEU A 25 -1.66 -7.89 -13.27
C LEU A 25 -3.12 -7.42 -13.07
N GLN A 26 -3.34 -6.20 -12.59
CA GLN A 26 -4.68 -5.63 -12.40
C GLN A 26 -5.44 -5.47 -13.72
N GLY A 27 -4.73 -5.12 -14.80
CA GLY A 27 -5.31 -5.02 -16.14
C GLY A 27 -5.67 -6.39 -16.73
N LEU A 28 -4.75 -7.36 -16.63
CA LEU A 28 -4.93 -8.71 -17.19
C LEU A 28 -5.97 -9.53 -16.45
N TYR A 29 -6.00 -9.44 -15.11
CA TYR A 29 -6.84 -10.26 -14.24
C TYR A 29 -7.93 -9.44 -13.55
N LYS A 30 -8.50 -8.47 -14.29
CA LYS A 30 -9.53 -7.54 -13.80
C LYS A 30 -10.80 -8.27 -13.37
N ASP A 31 -11.27 -9.19 -14.20
CA ASP A 31 -12.44 -10.01 -13.92
C ASP A 31 -12.04 -11.20 -13.04
N SER A 32 -12.97 -11.67 -12.20
CA SER A 32 -12.74 -12.75 -11.24
C SER A 32 -13.72 -13.90 -11.44
N ILE A 33 -13.24 -15.11 -11.16
CA ILE A 33 -14.07 -16.30 -11.02
C ILE A 33 -14.21 -16.57 -9.52
N GLU A 34 -15.44 -16.80 -9.05
CA GLU A 34 -15.75 -17.11 -7.64
C GLU A 34 -15.61 -18.61 -7.38
N GLU A 35 -14.41 -19.13 -7.60
CA GLU A 35 -14.05 -20.53 -7.37
C GLU A 35 -12.75 -20.62 -6.58
N GLU A 36 -12.59 -21.71 -5.84
CA GLU A 36 -11.40 -21.97 -5.05
C GLU A 36 -10.30 -22.64 -5.89
N LEU A 37 -9.06 -22.19 -5.71
CA LEU A 37 -7.87 -22.80 -6.30
C LEU A 37 -6.93 -23.24 -5.19
N ILE A 38 -6.57 -24.53 -5.18
CA ILE A 38 -5.53 -25.05 -4.29
C ILE A 38 -4.17 -24.85 -4.98
N LEU A 39 -3.29 -24.08 -4.33
CA LEU A 39 -1.90 -23.94 -4.74
C LEU A 39 -1.06 -25.02 -4.05
N PHE A 40 -0.35 -25.83 -4.83
CA PHE A 40 0.55 -26.86 -4.32
C PHE A 40 2.02 -26.42 -4.45
N GLU A 41 2.89 -26.87 -3.55
CA GLU A 41 4.35 -26.67 -3.60
C GLU A 41 4.74 -25.17 -3.60
N LYS A 42 4.08 -24.37 -2.76
CA LYS A 42 4.33 -22.92 -2.58
C LYS A 42 4.57 -22.54 -1.13
N GLU A 43 4.69 -23.51 -0.23
CA GLU A 43 4.91 -23.33 1.19
C GLU A 43 6.18 -22.50 1.45
N ASP A 44 7.27 -22.79 0.74
CA ASP A 44 8.52 -22.02 0.85
C ASP A 44 8.35 -20.54 0.49
N LEU A 45 7.48 -20.24 -0.48
CA LEU A 45 7.19 -18.86 -0.88
C LEU A 45 6.41 -18.12 0.21
N LEU A 46 5.46 -18.80 0.86
CA LEU A 46 4.70 -18.24 1.98
C LEU A 46 5.59 -18.05 3.22
N ASN A 47 6.42 -19.03 3.57
CA ASN A 47 7.39 -18.90 4.65
C ASN A 47 8.32 -17.70 4.41
N ARG A 48 8.82 -17.56 3.18
CA ARG A 48 9.65 -16.41 2.81
C ARG A 48 8.90 -15.08 2.93
N TYR A 49 7.63 -15.04 2.56
CA TYR A 49 6.78 -13.86 2.73
C TYR A 49 6.66 -13.46 4.21
N ASP A 50 6.38 -14.42 5.08
CA ASP A 50 6.25 -14.17 6.53
C ASP A 50 7.57 -13.65 7.12
N ASP A 51 8.71 -14.20 6.70
CA ASP A 51 10.03 -13.71 7.08
C ASP A 51 10.25 -12.25 6.63
N VAL A 52 9.86 -11.91 5.39
CA VAL A 52 9.94 -10.52 4.89
C VAL A 52 9.06 -9.60 5.74
N CYS A 53 7.83 -10.01 6.06
CA CYS A 53 6.92 -9.23 6.89
C CYS A 53 7.48 -8.98 8.30
N ALA A 54 8.13 -9.97 8.90
CA ALA A 54 8.81 -9.80 10.18
C ALA A 54 9.94 -8.77 10.09
N LEU A 55 10.80 -8.86 9.07
CA LEU A 55 11.89 -7.89 8.85
C LEU A 55 11.36 -6.47 8.62
N ILE A 56 10.28 -6.30 7.85
CA ILE A 56 9.65 -4.99 7.63
C ILE A 56 9.15 -4.42 8.94
N LYS A 57 8.53 -5.24 9.80
CA LYS A 57 8.03 -4.81 11.10
C LYS A 57 9.16 -4.34 12.02
N ASP A 58 10.28 -5.06 12.03
CA ASP A 58 11.44 -4.68 12.83
C ASP A 58 12.05 -3.35 12.35
N LEU A 59 12.21 -3.19 11.03
CA LEU A 59 12.70 -1.94 10.44
C LEU A 59 11.75 -0.75 10.67
N ASP A 60 10.44 -0.98 10.61
CA ASP A 60 9.44 0.06 10.92
C ASP A 60 9.49 0.47 12.40
N SER A 61 9.71 -0.49 13.31
CA SER A 61 9.90 -0.24 14.74
C SER A 61 11.18 0.56 15.02
N GLU A 62 12.29 0.21 14.37
CA GLU A 62 13.55 0.94 14.47
C GLU A 62 13.39 2.38 13.95
N LYS A 63 12.81 2.55 12.76
CA LYS A 63 12.51 3.86 12.17
C LYS A 63 11.68 4.72 13.12
N LYS A 64 10.60 4.17 13.69
CA LYS A 64 9.75 4.89 14.66
C LYS A 64 10.50 5.30 15.91
N SER A 65 11.38 4.44 16.42
CA SER A 65 12.20 4.75 17.60
C SER A 65 13.13 5.95 17.33
N ILE A 66 13.72 6.02 16.13
CA ILE A 66 14.55 7.15 15.70
C ILE A 66 13.71 8.42 15.55
N GLU A 67 12.54 8.34 14.91
CA GLU A 67 11.62 9.48 14.76
C GLU A 67 11.18 10.04 16.12
N GLN A 68 10.84 9.17 17.07
CA GLN A 68 10.47 9.55 18.44
C GLN A 68 11.62 10.22 19.18
N TYR A 69 12.84 9.69 19.05
CA TYR A 69 14.02 10.31 19.63
C TYR A 69 14.21 11.74 19.11
N LEU A 70 14.09 11.96 17.79
CA LEU A 70 14.16 13.29 17.20
C LEU A 70 13.04 14.21 17.70
N GLN A 71 11.80 13.72 17.77
CA GLN A 71 10.67 14.46 18.31
C GLN A 71 10.88 14.85 19.79
N MET A 72 11.45 13.96 20.61
CA MET A 72 11.81 14.27 22.00
C MET A 72 12.83 15.41 22.11
N GLN A 73 13.77 15.51 21.16
CA GLN A 73 14.71 16.64 21.10
C GLN A 73 14.03 17.92 20.58
N MET A 74 13.13 17.78 19.59
CA MET A 74 12.41 18.91 18.98
C MET A 74 11.37 19.52 19.93
N LYS A 75 10.73 18.75 20.81
CA LYS A 75 9.69 19.22 21.73
C LYS A 75 8.64 20.08 21.01
N GLU A 76 8.45 21.33 21.40
CA GLU A 76 7.48 22.27 20.81
C GLU A 76 7.99 22.95 19.51
N TYR A 77 9.26 22.74 19.14
CA TYR A 77 9.83 23.34 17.93
C TYR A 77 9.38 22.58 16.68
N GLU A 78 8.81 23.31 15.74
CA GLU A 78 8.34 22.72 14.49
C GLU A 78 9.46 22.45 13.46
N ILE A 79 10.64 23.01 13.64
CA ILE A 79 11.76 22.94 12.69
C ILE A 79 13.06 22.69 13.45
N ALA A 80 13.83 21.70 13.01
CA ALA A 80 15.20 21.44 13.46
C ALA A 80 16.15 21.30 12.26
N TYR A 81 17.43 21.60 12.48
CA TYR A 81 18.49 21.43 11.49
C TYR A 81 19.57 20.49 12.05
N LEU A 82 19.98 19.53 11.23
CA LEU A 82 21.11 18.63 11.50
C LEU A 82 22.08 18.73 10.32
N GLY A 83 23.09 19.59 10.44
CA GLY A 83 23.89 20.03 9.30
C GLY A 83 23.00 20.68 8.23
N GLU A 84 23.12 20.23 7.00
CA GLU A 84 22.28 20.69 5.86
C GLU A 84 20.86 20.08 5.86
N ARG A 85 20.58 19.09 6.72
CA ARG A 85 19.28 18.40 6.72
C ARG A 85 18.26 19.16 7.57
N ARG A 86 17.20 19.63 6.94
CA ARG A 86 16.03 20.22 7.60
C ARG A 86 15.00 19.18 7.98
N ILE A 87 14.56 19.20 9.23
CA ILE A 87 13.52 18.31 9.80
C ILE A 87 12.34 19.18 10.22
N THR A 88 11.12 18.75 9.92
CA THR A 88 9.89 19.49 10.27
C THR A 88 8.88 18.61 10.98
N TRP A 89 8.32 19.11 12.09
CA TRP A 89 7.24 18.49 12.84
C TRP A 89 6.19 19.56 13.18
N LYS A 90 5.39 19.91 12.17
CA LYS A 90 4.42 21.02 12.24
C LYS A 90 3.05 20.54 12.72
N LYS A 91 2.33 21.42 13.41
CA LYS A 91 0.91 21.20 13.65
C LYS A 91 0.15 21.24 12.33
N GLN A 92 -0.58 20.17 12.01
CA GLN A 92 -1.45 20.12 10.83
C GLN A 92 -2.92 20.12 11.24
N VAL A 93 -3.71 20.95 10.59
CA VAL A 93 -5.17 20.97 10.71
C VAL A 93 -5.75 20.50 9.39
N ARG A 94 -6.50 19.40 9.42
CA ARG A 94 -7.21 18.87 8.25
C ARG A 94 -8.71 18.98 8.49
N SER A 95 -9.39 19.70 7.62
CA SER A 95 -10.86 19.72 7.56
C SER A 95 -11.32 18.65 6.58
N VAL A 96 -12.09 17.68 7.06
CA VAL A 96 -12.69 16.63 6.24
C VAL A 96 -14.19 16.66 6.46
N VAL A 97 -14.95 16.44 5.38
CA VAL A 97 -16.40 16.29 5.47
C VAL A 97 -16.72 15.09 6.37
N ASP A 98 -17.60 15.29 7.35
CA ASP A 98 -18.12 14.20 8.16
C ASP A 98 -19.11 13.38 7.33
N ALA A 99 -18.57 12.44 6.56
CA ALA A 99 -19.34 11.58 5.67
C ALA A 99 -20.37 10.72 6.42
N LYS A 100 -20.12 10.38 7.70
CA LYS A 100 -21.06 9.61 8.51
C LYS A 100 -22.27 10.46 8.88
N ARG A 101 -22.02 11.68 9.35
CA ARG A 101 -23.08 12.64 9.66
C ARG A 101 -23.86 13.03 8.40
N LEU A 102 -23.18 13.30 7.29
CA LEU A 102 -23.81 13.63 6.02
C LEU A 102 -24.72 12.51 5.53
N LYS A 103 -24.29 11.24 5.62
CA LYS A 103 -25.12 10.08 5.23
C LYS A 103 -26.34 9.90 6.12
N LYS A 104 -26.26 10.29 7.40
CA LYS A 104 -27.37 10.20 8.34
C LYS A 104 -28.39 11.33 8.15
N GLU A 105 -27.92 12.56 7.94
CA GLU A 105 -28.76 13.76 7.85
C GLU A 105 -29.29 13.99 6.43
N HIS A 106 -28.52 13.61 5.40
CA HIS A 106 -28.82 13.83 3.98
C HIS A 106 -28.44 12.62 3.11
N PRO A 107 -29.08 11.45 3.31
CA PRO A 107 -28.80 10.25 2.52
C PRO A 107 -28.99 10.45 1.01
N GLU A 108 -29.97 11.26 0.61
CA GLU A 108 -30.29 11.59 -0.79
C GLU A 108 -29.14 12.32 -1.49
N LEU A 109 -28.43 13.21 -0.79
CA LEU A 109 -27.25 13.87 -1.32
C LEU A 109 -26.13 12.86 -1.50
N VAL A 110 -25.90 12.00 -0.51
CA VAL A 110 -24.86 10.99 -0.60
C VAL A 110 -25.08 10.06 -1.81
N GLU A 111 -26.32 9.61 -2.04
CA GLU A 111 -26.65 8.75 -3.18
C GLU A 111 -26.41 9.45 -4.53
N ASN A 112 -26.81 10.72 -4.66
CA ASN A 112 -26.63 11.50 -5.90
C ASN A 112 -25.15 11.73 -6.27
N TYR A 113 -24.23 11.68 -5.31
CA TYR A 113 -22.79 11.89 -5.53
C TYR A 113 -21.96 10.61 -5.37
N MET A 114 -22.60 9.46 -5.16
CA MET A 114 -21.89 8.19 -5.06
C MET A 114 -21.47 7.68 -6.45
N LYS A 115 -20.16 7.50 -6.63
CA LYS A 115 -19.59 6.79 -7.78
C LYS A 115 -19.18 5.39 -7.35
N ASN A 116 -19.80 4.37 -7.93
CA ASN A 116 -19.37 3.00 -7.75
C ASN A 116 -18.16 2.72 -8.65
N THR A 117 -17.09 2.18 -8.07
CA THR A 117 -15.93 1.66 -8.81
C THR A 117 -15.66 0.26 -8.29
N THR A 118 -15.54 -0.70 -9.21
CA THR A 118 -15.17 -2.07 -8.88
C THR A 118 -13.65 -2.23 -8.98
N SER A 119 -13.08 -2.98 -8.05
CA SER A 119 -11.64 -3.32 -8.05
C SER A 119 -11.44 -4.70 -7.45
N ARG A 120 -10.47 -5.45 -7.98
CA ARG A 120 -10.04 -6.72 -7.42
C ARG A 120 -8.84 -6.46 -6.51
N VAL A 121 -8.96 -6.82 -5.24
CA VAL A 121 -7.95 -6.51 -4.22
C VAL A 121 -7.25 -7.78 -3.77
N PHE A 122 -5.93 -7.79 -3.82
CA PHE A 122 -5.12 -8.84 -3.23
C PHE A 122 -5.01 -8.64 -1.71
N ARG A 123 -5.24 -9.70 -0.94
CA ARG A 123 -5.08 -9.72 0.53
C ARG A 123 -4.47 -11.05 0.94
N MET A 124 -3.55 -10.97 1.89
CA MET A 124 -3.01 -12.12 2.61
C MET A 124 -3.43 -11.93 4.07
N ASN A 125 -4.03 -12.96 4.67
CA ASN A 125 -4.53 -12.95 6.04
C ASN A 125 -3.79 -14.00 6.87
#